data_AF-A0A524LC37-F1
#
_entry.id   AF-A0A524LC37-F1
#
_cell.length_a   1.000
_cell.length_b   1.000
_cell.length_c   1.000
_cell.angle_alpha   90.00
_cell.angle_beta   90.00
_cell.angle_gamma   90.00
#
_symmetry.space_group_name_H-M   'P 1'
#
loop_
_entity.id
_entity.type
_entity.pdbx_description
1 polymer ?
#
loop_
_entity_poly.entity_id
_entity_poly.type
_entity_poly.pdbx_seq_one_letter_code
_entity_poly.pdbx_strand_id
1 'polypeptide(L)'
;MGDPHSIEDTEALRRVLGGPLPGLDLKNQDTLSEEAREYIGRSPFLVLATCDAEGHLDASPKGDEPGFCWIEDERTLVIPERPGNKLAYGLQNILANPRV
;
A
#
# COMPACT_ATOMS: atom_id res chain seq x y z
N MET A 1 -25.60 -7.85 26.88
CA MET A 1 -26.36 -7.14 25.84
C MET A 1 -25.30 -6.59 24.89
N GLY A 2 -25.32 -6.96 23.60
CA GLY A 2 -24.27 -6.56 22.65
C GLY A 2 -24.21 -5.05 22.45
N ASP A 3 -23.06 -4.54 21.99
CA ASP A 3 -22.89 -3.13 21.66
C ASP A 3 -23.81 -2.78 20.45
N PRO A 4 -24.79 -1.86 20.60
CA PRO A 4 -25.69 -1.47 19.52
C PRO A 4 -24.97 -0.73 18.37
N HIS A 5 -23.69 -0.38 18.54
CA HIS A 5 -22.85 0.25 17.53
C HIS A 5 -21.85 -0.72 16.87
N SER A 6 -21.90 -2.02 17.18
CA SER A 6 -21.06 -3.03 16.53
C SER A 6 -21.36 -3.11 15.03
N ILE A 7 -20.31 -3.08 14.19
CA ILE A 7 -20.36 -3.28 12.74
C ILE A 7 -19.51 -4.52 12.43
N GLU A 8 -20.16 -5.62 12.06
CA GLU A 8 -19.51 -6.95 11.92
C GLU A 8 -19.43 -7.44 10.48
N ASP A 9 -20.10 -6.75 9.56
CA ASP A 9 -20.10 -7.08 8.14
C ASP A 9 -20.17 -5.81 7.27
N THR A 10 -19.98 -6.02 5.97
CA THR A 10 -20.00 -4.93 4.99
C THR A 10 -21.40 -4.31 4.83
N GLU A 11 -22.47 -5.07 5.05
CA GLU A 11 -23.84 -4.58 4.90
C GLU A 11 -24.18 -3.58 6.03
N ALA A 12 -23.85 -3.92 7.27
CA ALA A 12 -23.93 -3.05 8.43
C ALA A 12 -23.11 -1.77 8.22
N LEU A 13 -21.89 -1.88 7.68
CA LEU A 13 -21.06 -0.72 7.35
C LEU A 13 -21.74 0.18 6.30
N ARG A 14 -22.34 -0.42 5.26
CA ARG A 14 -23.04 0.32 4.20
C ARG A 14 -24.32 1.00 4.66
N ARG A 15 -25.01 0.46 5.68
CA ARG A 15 -26.15 1.15 6.31
C ARG A 15 -25.75 2.47 6.97
N VAL A 16 -24.53 2.56 7.49
CA VAL A 16 -24.00 3.78 8.12
C VAL A 16 -23.41 4.74 7.08
N LEU A 17 -22.55 4.24 6.20
CA LEU A 17 -21.79 5.07 5.26
C LEU A 17 -22.51 5.36 3.93
N GLY A 18 -23.49 4.53 3.56
CA GLY A 18 -24.06 4.51 2.22
C GLY A 18 -23.14 3.86 1.17
N GLY A 19 -23.59 3.92 -0.08
CA GLY A 19 -22.83 3.48 -1.24
C GLY A 19 -21.80 4.53 -1.70
N PRO A 20 -20.80 4.13 -2.51
CA PRO A 20 -19.92 5.10 -3.17
C PRO A 20 -20.74 6.02 -4.09
N LEU A 21 -20.33 7.27 -4.25
CA LEU A 21 -20.95 8.14 -5.26
C LEU A 21 -20.56 7.63 -6.68
N PRO A 22 -21.45 7.79 -7.68
CA PRO A 22 -21.19 7.30 -9.03
C PRO A 22 -19.84 7.77 -9.60
N GLY A 23 -19.02 6.83 -10.06
CA GLY A 23 -17.75 7.10 -10.74
C GLY A 23 -16.54 7.35 -9.82
N LEU A 24 -16.68 7.33 -8.49
CA LEU A 24 -15.52 7.53 -7.59
C LEU A 24 -14.51 6.37 -7.62
N ASP A 25 -14.96 5.18 -7.99
CA ASP A 25 -14.16 3.98 -8.17
C ASP A 25 -13.26 4.06 -9.42
N LEU A 26 -13.59 4.91 -10.39
CA LEU A 26 -12.80 5.12 -11.60
C LEU A 26 -11.38 5.66 -11.31
N LYS A 27 -11.12 6.20 -10.12
CA LYS A 27 -9.75 6.59 -9.72
C LYS A 27 -8.88 5.41 -9.27
N ASN A 28 -9.48 4.25 -9.00
CA ASN A 28 -8.76 3.05 -8.61
C ASN A 28 -8.28 2.37 -9.90
N GLN A 29 -7.06 2.69 -10.30
CA GLN A 29 -6.43 2.14 -11.49
C GLN A 29 -5.39 1.08 -11.08
N ASP A 30 -5.18 0.10 -11.95
CA ASP A 30 -4.12 -0.92 -11.80
C ASP A 30 -2.80 -0.49 -12.48
N THR A 31 -2.77 0.72 -13.04
CA THR A 31 -1.62 1.35 -13.69
C THR A 31 -1.32 2.73 -13.11
N LEU A 32 -0.06 3.14 -13.17
CA LEU A 32 0.40 4.46 -12.81
C LEU A 32 -0.04 5.50 -13.86
N SER A 33 -0.84 6.48 -13.45
CA SER A 33 -1.13 7.66 -14.26
C SER A 33 0.08 8.58 -14.37
N GLU A 34 0.06 9.52 -15.31
CA GLU A 34 1.13 10.51 -15.45
C GLU A 34 1.34 11.32 -14.15
N GLU A 35 0.26 11.72 -13.49
CA GLU A 35 0.31 12.45 -12.23
C GLU A 35 0.91 11.60 -11.09
N ALA A 36 0.61 10.30 -11.06
CA ALA A 36 1.21 9.38 -10.10
C ALA A 36 2.72 9.23 -10.35
N ARG A 37 3.14 9.15 -11.61
CA ARG A 37 4.56 9.07 -11.99
C ARG A 37 5.31 10.34 -11.59
N GLU A 38 4.73 11.52 -11.85
CA GLU A 38 5.31 12.80 -11.42
C GLU A 38 5.44 12.86 -9.88
N TYR A 39 4.40 12.45 -9.15
CA TYR A 39 4.41 12.44 -7.69
C TYR A 39 5.49 11.50 -7.12
N ILE A 40 5.58 10.28 -7.64
CA ILE A 40 6.58 9.29 -7.23
C ILE A 40 7.99 9.82 -7.52
N GLY A 41 8.20 10.41 -8.71
CA GLY A 41 9.50 10.96 -9.10
C GLY A 41 9.99 12.11 -8.22
N ARG A 42 9.09 12.79 -7.50
CA ARG A 42 9.41 13.88 -6.56
C ARG A 42 9.45 13.44 -5.09
N SER A 43 9.06 12.21 -4.80
CA SER A 43 8.94 11.70 -3.44
C SER A 43 10.30 11.21 -2.92
N PRO A 44 10.82 11.76 -1.80
CA PRO A 44 12.03 11.26 -1.13
C PRO A 44 11.73 10.16 -0.10
N PHE A 45 10.47 9.69 -0.03
CA PHE A 45 10.00 8.80 1.02
C PHE A 45 8.81 7.95 0.55
N LEU A 46 8.75 6.70 1.00
CA LEU A 46 7.57 5.84 0.91
C LEU A 46 7.49 4.93 2.14
N VAL A 47 6.30 4.36 2.38
CA VAL A 47 6.11 3.28 3.35
C VAL A 47 5.69 2.03 2.59
N LEU A 48 6.48 0.97 2.71
CA LEU A 48 6.18 -0.33 2.12
C LEU A 48 5.48 -1.19 3.17
N ALA A 49 4.19 -1.50 2.93
CA ALA A 49 3.46 -2.47 3.72
C ALA A 49 3.77 -3.88 3.21
N THR A 50 3.96 -4.82 4.12
CA THR A 50 4.15 -6.23 3.80
C THR A 50 3.38 -7.06 4.82
N CYS A 51 3.09 -8.30 4.48
CA CYS A 51 2.38 -9.23 5.33
C CYS A 51 3.11 -10.57 5.32
N ASP A 52 3.24 -11.24 6.46
CA ASP A 52 3.70 -12.62 6.48
C ASP A 52 2.62 -13.59 5.95
N ALA A 53 2.85 -14.90 6.05
CA ALA A 53 1.92 -15.92 5.60
C ALA A 53 0.68 -16.06 6.52
N GLU A 54 0.80 -15.64 7.78
CA GLU A 54 -0.20 -15.73 8.83
C GLU A 54 -1.12 -14.49 8.89
N GLY A 55 -0.76 -13.40 8.21
CA GLY A 55 -1.55 -12.17 8.19
C GLY A 55 -0.97 -11.03 9.03
N HIS A 56 0.21 -11.19 9.63
CA HIS A 56 0.83 -10.14 10.44
C HIS A 56 1.48 -9.09 9.52
N LEU A 57 1.16 -7.82 9.82
CA LEU A 57 1.54 -6.68 8.98
C LEU A 57 2.78 -5.99 9.52
N ASP A 58 3.70 -5.65 8.61
CA ASP A 58 4.82 -4.75 8.84
C ASP A 58 4.74 -3.55 7.90
N ALA A 59 5.11 -2.37 8.39
CA ALA A 59 5.21 -1.15 7.60
C ALA A 59 6.64 -0.60 7.69
N SER A 60 7.38 -0.70 6.59
CA SER A 60 8.78 -0.27 6.52
C SER A 60 8.93 1.08 5.83
N PRO A 61 9.41 2.14 6.52
CA PRO A 61 9.77 3.39 5.85
C PRO A 61 11.00 3.17 4.96
N LYS A 62 10.94 3.67 3.72
CA LYS A 62 12.07 3.75 2.78
C LYS A 62 12.23 5.21 2.39
N GLY A 63 13.46 5.71 2.36
CA GLY A 63 13.72 7.10 2.01
C GLY A 63 15.13 7.30 1.47
N ASP A 64 15.24 8.31 0.61
CA ASP A 64 16.46 8.72 -0.09
C ASP A 64 16.19 10.04 -0.85
N GLU A 65 17.12 10.50 -1.69
CA GLU A 65 16.91 11.64 -2.58
C GLU A 65 15.65 11.45 -3.47
N PRO A 66 14.94 12.54 -3.83
CA PRO A 66 13.79 12.46 -4.73
C PRO A 66 14.11 11.70 -6.03
N GLY A 67 13.20 10.79 -6.41
CA GLY A 67 13.37 9.94 -7.59
C GLY A 67 14.07 8.59 -7.32
N PHE A 68 14.30 8.23 -6.05
CA PHE A 68 14.92 6.95 -5.70
C PHE A 68 14.04 5.73 -6.01
N CYS A 69 12.72 5.89 -6.03
CA CYS A 69 11.79 4.87 -6.48
C CYS A 69 11.72 4.94 -8.01
N TRP A 70 12.31 3.95 -8.68
CA TRP A 70 12.35 3.92 -10.13
C TRP A 70 11.09 3.26 -10.68
N ILE A 71 10.53 3.86 -11.74
CA ILE A 71 9.36 3.36 -12.45
C ILE A 71 9.86 2.64 -13.70
N GLU A 72 9.82 1.30 -13.69
CA GLU A 72 10.23 0.46 -14.82
C GLU A 72 9.18 0.54 -15.94
N ASP A 73 7.90 0.40 -15.58
CA ASP A 73 6.77 0.46 -16.49
C ASP A 73 5.50 0.96 -15.78
N GLU A 74 4.34 0.90 -16.44
CA GLU A 74 3.07 1.40 -15.89
C GLU A 74 2.53 0.60 -14.69
N ARG A 75 3.08 -0.58 -14.38
CA ARG A 75 2.69 -1.45 -13.25
C ARG A 75 3.85 -1.85 -12.33
N THR A 76 5.08 -1.47 -12.64
CA THR A 76 6.28 -1.95 -11.94
C THR A 76 7.08 -0.82 -11.32
N LEU A 77 7.26 -0.88 -10.01
CA LEU A 77 8.14 -0.01 -9.23
C LEU A 77 9.37 -0.78 -8.76
N VAL A 78 10.54 -0.15 -8.84
CA VAL A 78 11.81 -0.66 -8.34
C VAL A 78 12.25 0.21 -7.16
N ILE A 79 12.24 -0.39 -5.97
CA ILE A 79 12.57 0.28 -4.71
C ILE A 79 13.93 -0.24 -4.25
N PRO A 80 14.96 0.62 -4.09
CA PRO A 80 16.27 0.19 -3.63
C PRO A 80 16.25 -0.21 -2.15
N GLU A 81 16.92 -1.30 -1.80
CA GLU A 81 17.20 -1.64 -0.41
C GLU A 81 18.50 -0.95 0.05
N ARG A 82 18.37 -0.01 0.99
CA ARG A 82 19.51 0.74 1.53
C ARG A 82 20.12 -0.01 2.72
N PRO A 83 21.43 0.13 2.99
CA PRO A 83 22.03 -0.45 4.18
C PRO A 83 21.32 0.04 5.45
N GLY A 84 20.68 -0.88 6.17
CA GLY A 84 19.94 -0.59 7.41
C GLY A 84 20.37 -1.49 8.57
N ASN A 85 19.44 -1.75 9.49
CA ASN A 85 19.65 -2.61 10.67
C ASN A 85 19.74 -4.12 10.35
N LYS A 86 19.56 -4.52 9.08
CA LYS A 86 19.65 -5.90 8.58
C LYS A 86 18.61 -6.89 9.15
N LEU A 87 17.55 -6.40 9.81
CA LEU A 87 16.48 -7.28 10.33
C LEU A 87 15.67 -7.93 9.21
N ALA A 88 15.53 -7.25 8.06
CA ALA A 88 14.94 -7.79 6.83
C ALA A 88 13.50 -8.32 6.94
N TYR A 89 12.72 -7.95 7.95
CA TYR A 89 11.34 -8.43 8.15
C TYR A 89 10.47 -8.25 6.91
N GLY A 90 10.43 -7.05 6.31
CA GLY A 90 9.65 -6.83 5.08
C GLY A 90 10.08 -7.71 3.90
N LEU A 91 11.39 -7.98 3.74
CA LEU A 91 11.88 -8.87 2.67
C LEU A 91 11.55 -10.34 2.96
N GLN A 92 11.61 -10.77 4.21
CA GLN A 92 11.18 -12.10 4.63
C GLN A 92 9.68 -12.30 4.39
N ASN A 93 8.87 -11.29 4.72
CA ASN A 93 7.44 -11.26 4.45
C ASN A 93 7.16 -11.40 2.95
N ILE A 94 7.85 -10.63 2.09
CA ILE A 94 7.69 -10.72 0.62
C ILE A 94 8.02 -12.11 0.08
N LEU A 95 9.04 -12.79 0.63
CA LEU A 95 9.37 -14.16 0.23
C LEU A 95 8.29 -15.17 0.64
N ALA A 96 7.65 -14.98 1.79
CA ALA A 96 6.58 -15.84 2.28
C ALA A 96 5.23 -15.54 1.62
N ASN A 97 4.95 -14.26 1.34
CA ASN A 97 3.72 -13.73 0.76
C ASN A 97 4.07 -12.54 -0.14
N PRO A 98 3.99 -12.68 -1.47
CA PRO A 98 4.44 -11.66 -2.41
C PRO A 98 3.51 -10.45 -2.54
N ARG A 99 2.43 -10.38 -1.74
CA ARG A 99 1.50 -9.24 -1.74
C ARG A 99 2.07 -8.10 -0.90
N VAL A 100 2.19 -6.93 -1.52
CA VAL A 100 2.65 -5.66 -0.94
C VAL A 100 1.67 -4.54 -1.25
#